data_AF-A0A2X3CDU5-F1
#
_entry.id   AF-A0A2X3CDU5-F1
#
_cell.length_a   1.000
_cell.length_b   1.000
_cell.length_c   1.000
_cell.angle_alpha   90.00
_cell.angle_beta   90.00
_cell.angle_gamma   90.00
#
_symmetry.space_group_name_H-M   'P 1'
#
loop_
_entity.id
_entity.type
_entity.pdbx_description
1 polymer ?
#
loop_
_entity_poly.entity_id
_entity_poly.type
_entity_poly.pdbx_seq_one_letter_code
_entity_poly.pdbx_strand_id
1 'polypeptide(L)'
;MHQDWKPSAEFPRQATLWGMPLKPGLNLPAELSSFIAYWQAEGKVFHQVQWEQKLARHLNRAEVRQKKPVNGVVRMQEFNQITRDLGQSRKFRQPENGGSAKTDLLAAETAWRLWTVMGEIFSNRWTQKNGAAPSDMWIAQIGSMSDAQITLVCRQCMERCAAGNTWPPDLAEFVALVSASGANPFNLTSEAVMAEYKRWRNESYRYSGSDRYPWKQDVLYHICVEMRRTGVERNLTEGELKKLAEKLLTKWTKHLANGFSIPPIRRQLEAPRHPAGPTPAQLLMEEYKRRKAAGLIK
;
A
#
# COMPACT_ATOMS: atom_id res chain seq x y z
N MET A 1 2.24 -6.79 -34.71
CA MET A 1 1.37 -5.72 -35.25
C MET A 1 2.22 -4.84 -36.15
N HIS A 2 1.69 -4.31 -37.26
CA HIS A 2 2.43 -3.39 -38.15
C HIS A 2 1.59 -2.14 -38.47
N GLN A 3 2.25 -1.06 -38.89
CA GLN A 3 1.65 0.27 -39.04
C GLN A 3 0.50 0.30 -40.06
N ASP A 4 0.60 -0.50 -41.13
CA ASP A 4 -0.42 -0.58 -42.18
C ASP A 4 -1.44 -1.71 -41.96
N TRP A 5 -1.50 -2.30 -40.76
CA TRP A 5 -2.43 -3.39 -40.48
C TRP A 5 -3.88 -2.89 -40.54
N LYS A 6 -4.75 -3.67 -41.18
CA LYS A 6 -6.18 -3.37 -41.30
C LYS A 6 -7.01 -4.60 -40.93
N PRO A 7 -8.17 -4.42 -40.28
CA PRO A 7 -9.13 -5.51 -40.12
C PRO A 7 -9.66 -5.94 -41.49
N SER A 8 -10.14 -7.18 -41.58
CA SER A 8 -10.76 -7.71 -42.80
C SER A 8 -12.07 -6.98 -43.12
N ALA A 9 -12.50 -7.05 -44.38
CA ALA A 9 -13.76 -6.46 -44.83
C ALA A 9 -14.98 -7.03 -44.07
N GLU A 10 -14.89 -8.27 -43.61
CA GLU A 10 -15.93 -8.97 -42.85
C GLU A 10 -15.95 -8.62 -41.36
N PHE A 11 -15.01 -7.79 -40.88
CA PHE A 11 -14.84 -7.47 -39.48
C PHE A 11 -16.12 -6.95 -38.79
N PRO A 12 -16.93 -6.05 -39.38
CA PRO A 12 -18.18 -5.61 -38.75
C PRO A 12 -19.16 -6.77 -38.48
N ARG A 13 -19.23 -7.73 -39.41
CA ARG A 13 -20.08 -8.92 -39.31
C ARG A 13 -19.53 -9.87 -38.25
N GLN A 14 -18.21 -10.09 -38.23
CA GLN A 14 -17.54 -10.92 -37.23
C GLN A 14 -17.63 -10.34 -35.81
N ALA A 15 -17.47 -9.03 -35.65
CA ALA A 15 -17.59 -8.34 -34.37
C ALA A 15 -18.99 -8.54 -33.78
N THR A 16 -20.03 -8.49 -34.63
CA THR A 16 -21.41 -8.82 -34.24
C THR A 16 -21.54 -10.28 -33.82
N LEU A 17 -20.94 -11.22 -34.56
CA LEU A 17 -20.94 -12.66 -34.21
C LEU A 17 -20.22 -12.94 -32.88
N TRP A 18 -19.20 -12.17 -32.54
CA TRP A 18 -18.49 -12.24 -31.26
C TRP A 18 -19.19 -11.48 -30.12
N GLY A 19 -20.42 -10.99 -30.33
CA GLY A 19 -21.20 -10.28 -29.31
C GLY A 19 -20.72 -8.85 -29.02
N MET A 20 -19.97 -8.23 -29.94
CA MET A 20 -19.37 -6.90 -29.81
C MET A 20 -19.70 -6.04 -31.04
N PRO A 21 -20.97 -5.64 -31.24
CA PRO A 21 -21.36 -4.83 -32.40
C PRO A 21 -20.69 -3.45 -32.36
N LEU A 22 -20.34 -2.92 -33.53
CA LEU A 22 -19.71 -1.60 -33.66
C LEU A 22 -20.73 -0.50 -33.31
N LYS A 23 -20.36 0.38 -32.36
CA LYS A 23 -21.22 1.49 -31.95
C LYS A 23 -21.33 2.55 -33.06
N PRO A 24 -22.54 3.02 -33.42
CA PRO A 24 -22.69 4.09 -34.41
C PRO A 24 -22.07 5.39 -33.88
N GLY A 25 -21.33 6.11 -34.74
CA GLY A 25 -20.63 7.36 -34.38
C GLY A 25 -19.22 7.18 -33.79
N LEU A 26 -18.72 5.95 -33.68
CA LEU A 26 -17.34 5.69 -33.26
C LEU A 26 -16.33 6.20 -34.29
N ASN A 27 -15.29 6.90 -33.85
CA ASN A 27 -14.20 7.33 -34.73
C ASN A 27 -13.25 6.14 -34.99
N LEU A 28 -13.68 5.23 -35.86
CA LEU A 28 -12.96 3.99 -36.18
C LEU A 28 -11.50 4.22 -36.63
N PRO A 29 -11.17 5.25 -37.44
CA PRO A 29 -9.78 5.55 -37.79
C PRO A 29 -8.91 5.88 -36.56
N ALA A 30 -9.40 6.71 -35.64
CA ALA A 30 -8.63 7.10 -34.46
C ALA A 30 -8.44 5.94 -33.48
N GLU A 31 -9.47 5.12 -33.29
CA GLU A 31 -9.40 3.92 -32.45
C GLU A 31 -8.47 2.86 -33.07
N LEU A 32 -8.51 2.68 -34.40
CA LEU A 32 -7.61 1.77 -35.10
C LEU A 32 -6.15 2.22 -34.98
N SER A 33 -5.87 3.52 -35.15
CA SER A 33 -4.52 4.06 -34.94
C SER A 33 -4.03 3.87 -33.50
N SER A 34 -4.90 4.08 -32.51
CA SER A 34 -4.57 3.87 -31.09
C SER A 34 -4.29 2.39 -30.79
N PHE A 35 -5.09 1.49 -31.37
CA PHE A 35 -4.91 0.05 -31.26
C PHE A 35 -3.60 -0.43 -31.88
N ILE A 36 -3.27 0.04 -33.09
CA ILE A 36 -2.04 -0.31 -33.79
C ILE A 36 -0.83 0.21 -33.00
N ALA A 37 -0.83 1.46 -32.54
CA ALA A 37 0.27 2.04 -31.77
C ALA A 37 0.56 1.26 -30.48
N TYR A 38 -0.49 0.89 -29.72
CA TYR A 38 -0.35 0.08 -28.51
C TYR A 38 0.25 -1.30 -28.81
N TRP A 39 -0.30 -2.02 -29.78
CA TRP A 39 0.12 -3.39 -30.06
C TRP A 39 1.42 -3.50 -30.87
N GLN A 40 1.83 -2.42 -31.54
CA GLN A 40 3.15 -2.31 -32.15
C GLN A 40 4.22 -2.18 -31.08
N ALA A 41 3.99 -1.40 -30.03
CA ALA A 41 4.91 -1.26 -28.89
C ALA A 41 5.04 -2.56 -28.07
N GLU A 42 3.96 -3.34 -27.96
CA GLU A 42 3.94 -4.62 -27.23
C GLU A 42 4.76 -5.73 -27.93
N GLY A 43 5.04 -5.62 -29.24
CA GLY A 43 5.90 -6.56 -29.97
C GLY A 43 5.35 -7.99 -30.15
N LYS A 44 4.11 -8.27 -29.73
CA LYS A 44 3.50 -9.61 -29.81
C LYS A 44 2.99 -9.94 -31.22
N VAL A 45 3.05 -11.23 -31.57
CA VAL A 45 2.57 -11.77 -32.86
C VAL A 45 1.31 -12.60 -32.62
N PHE A 46 0.28 -12.34 -33.40
CA PHE A 46 -1.00 -13.06 -33.39
C PHE A 46 -1.52 -13.23 -34.82
N HIS A 47 -2.40 -14.20 -35.02
CA HIS A 47 -3.10 -14.39 -36.30
C HIS A 47 -4.15 -13.29 -36.54
N GLN A 48 -4.53 -13.07 -37.80
CA GLN A 48 -5.48 -12.03 -38.21
C GLN A 48 -6.77 -12.03 -37.37
N VAL A 49 -7.40 -13.19 -37.21
CA VAL A 49 -8.66 -13.33 -36.45
C VAL A 49 -8.47 -12.99 -34.97
N GLN A 50 -7.31 -13.31 -34.39
CA GLN A 50 -7.01 -12.99 -32.99
C GLN A 50 -6.78 -11.48 -32.81
N TRP A 51 -6.20 -10.81 -33.81
CA TRP A 51 -6.09 -9.35 -33.83
C TRP A 51 -7.46 -8.68 -33.93
N GLU A 52 -8.32 -9.18 -34.81
CA GLU A 52 -9.68 -8.68 -34.97
C GLU A 52 -10.52 -8.88 -33.70
N GLN A 53 -10.42 -10.02 -33.02
CA GLN A 53 -11.09 -10.22 -31.73
C GLN A 53 -10.59 -9.28 -30.63
N LYS A 54 -9.30 -8.92 -30.64
CA LYS A 54 -8.72 -7.93 -29.72
C LYS A 54 -9.20 -6.52 -30.08
N LEU A 55 -9.27 -6.20 -31.38
CA LEU A 55 -9.80 -4.93 -31.87
C LEU A 55 -11.29 -4.78 -31.51
N ALA A 56 -12.10 -5.82 -31.69
CA ALA A 56 -13.51 -5.80 -31.31
C ALA A 56 -13.70 -5.50 -29.81
N ARG A 57 -12.87 -6.09 -28.93
CA ARG A 57 -12.87 -5.80 -27.49
C ARG A 57 -12.44 -4.37 -27.16
N HIS A 58 -11.45 -3.84 -27.90
CA HIS A 58 -11.01 -2.47 -27.77
C HIS A 58 -12.11 -1.48 -28.15
N LEU A 59 -12.75 -1.68 -29.32
CA LEU A 59 -13.84 -0.83 -29.80
C LEU A 59 -15.10 -0.94 -28.93
N ASN A 60 -15.38 -2.09 -28.34
CA ASN A 60 -16.51 -2.25 -27.41
C ASN A 60 -16.34 -1.41 -26.13
N ARG A 61 -15.09 -1.24 -25.67
CA ARG A 61 -14.74 -0.40 -24.52
C ARG A 61 -14.64 1.08 -24.87
N ALA A 62 -14.37 1.41 -26.13
CA ALA A 62 -14.27 2.79 -26.59
C ALA A 62 -15.64 3.50 -26.46
N GLU A 63 -15.61 4.75 -26.01
CA GLU A 63 -16.77 5.63 -25.89
C GLU A 63 -16.93 6.51 -27.13
N VAL A 64 -18.18 6.84 -27.48
CA VAL A 64 -18.47 7.78 -28.57
C VAL A 64 -18.14 9.19 -28.08
N ARG A 65 -16.92 9.66 -28.35
CA ARG A 65 -16.50 11.04 -28.09
C ARG A 65 -17.36 12.02 -28.90
N GLN A 66 -18.36 12.64 -28.27
CA GLN A 66 -19.00 13.82 -28.83
C GLN A 66 -18.06 15.02 -28.71
N LYS A 67 -17.72 15.67 -29.83
CA LYS A 67 -16.98 16.94 -29.83
C LYS A 67 -17.86 18.01 -29.19
N LYS A 68 -17.58 18.40 -27.95
CA LYS A 68 -18.09 19.68 -27.42
C LYS A 68 -17.40 20.83 -28.18
N PRO A 69 -18.14 21.90 -28.55
CA PRO A 69 -17.55 23.03 -29.25
C PRO A 69 -16.56 23.74 -28.33
N VAL A 70 -15.38 24.02 -28.88
CA VAL A 70 -14.32 24.79 -28.22
C VAL A 70 -14.73 26.26 -28.29
N ASN A 71 -15.12 26.83 -27.14
CA ASN A 71 -15.06 28.29 -26.93
C ASN A 71 -13.99 28.58 -25.89
N GLY A 72 -13.06 29.45 -26.29
CA GLY A 72 -11.83 29.74 -25.57
C GLY A 72 -12.00 30.67 -24.38
N VAL A 73 -10.91 30.68 -23.59
CA VAL A 73 -10.55 31.66 -22.56
C VAL A 73 -11.55 31.82 -21.42
N VAL A 74 -11.40 31.00 -20.38
CA VAL A 74 -11.87 31.37 -19.04
C VAL A 74 -10.70 31.93 -18.25
N ARG A 75 -10.79 33.24 -18.03
CA ARG A 75 -9.87 34.10 -17.30
C ARG A 75 -9.94 33.76 -15.81
N MET A 76 -8.78 33.84 -15.15
CA MET A 76 -8.53 33.59 -13.72
C MET A 76 -9.27 34.60 -12.80
N GLN A 77 -10.60 34.63 -12.83
CA GLN A 77 -11.44 35.46 -11.95
C GLN A 77 -12.73 34.77 -11.45
N GLU A 78 -13.10 33.58 -11.93
CA GLU A 78 -14.33 32.88 -11.49
C GLU A 78 -14.21 32.09 -10.17
N PHE A 79 -13.03 32.00 -9.57
CA PHE A 79 -12.83 31.26 -8.30
C PHE A 79 -13.43 31.96 -7.07
N ASN A 80 -13.73 33.26 -7.14
CA ASN A 80 -14.27 34.04 -6.03
C ASN A 80 -15.81 34.13 -6.00
N GLN A 81 -16.50 33.59 -7.01
CA GLN A 81 -17.96 33.66 -7.10
C GLN A 81 -18.65 32.35 -6.68
N ILE A 82 -17.99 31.20 -6.88
CA ILE A 82 -18.51 29.88 -6.47
C ILE A 82 -18.59 29.76 -4.94
N THR A 83 -17.70 30.43 -4.20
CA THR A 83 -17.72 30.47 -2.73
C THR A 83 -18.85 31.31 -2.14
N ARG A 84 -19.51 32.17 -2.92
CA ARG A 84 -20.61 33.02 -2.41
C ARG A 84 -22.00 32.43 -2.63
N ASP A 85 -22.18 31.54 -3.60
CA ASP A 85 -23.51 31.06 -3.99
C ASP A 85 -23.96 29.77 -3.28
N LEU A 86 -23.08 29.12 -2.51
CA LEU A 86 -23.43 28.00 -1.62
C LEU A 86 -24.03 28.45 -0.27
N GLY A 87 -24.24 29.76 -0.08
CA GLY A 87 -24.63 30.37 1.19
C GLY A 87 -26.13 30.63 1.41
N GLN A 88 -27.03 30.30 0.47
CA GLN A 88 -28.45 30.65 0.63
C GLN A 88 -29.43 29.50 0.34
N SER A 89 -29.96 28.94 1.44
CA SER A 89 -31.15 28.06 1.59
C SER A 89 -31.04 26.62 1.03
N ARG A 90 -31.32 25.55 1.80
CA ARG A 90 -32.53 25.36 2.64
C ARG A 90 -32.33 24.24 3.68
N LYS A 91 -32.44 24.65 4.95
CA LYS A 91 -32.83 23.95 6.21
C LYS A 91 -33.04 22.42 6.17
N PHE A 92 -32.17 21.68 6.87
CA PHE A 92 -32.55 20.66 7.86
C PHE A 92 -31.48 20.58 8.96
N ARG A 93 -31.90 20.33 10.20
CA ARG A 93 -31.21 20.58 11.47
C ARG A 93 -30.21 19.45 11.84
N GLN A 94 -28.90 19.77 11.86
CA GLN A 94 -27.77 19.45 12.78
C GLN A 94 -27.69 18.10 13.57
N PRO A 95 -26.47 17.56 13.84
CA PRO A 95 -25.50 18.24 14.74
C PRO A 95 -24.06 18.42 14.22
N GLU A 96 -23.56 19.63 14.47
CA GLU A 96 -22.23 20.01 14.97
C GLU A 96 -21.09 18.97 14.83
N ASN A 97 -20.24 19.10 13.81
CA ASN A 97 -18.92 18.45 13.79
C ASN A 97 -17.85 19.37 13.16
N GLY A 98 -17.41 20.38 13.91
CA GLY A 98 -16.34 21.30 13.50
C GLY A 98 -14.96 20.63 13.30
N GLY A 99 -14.81 19.36 13.69
CA GLY A 99 -13.62 18.56 13.44
C GLY A 99 -13.53 18.03 12.00
N SER A 100 -14.65 17.56 11.44
CA SER A 100 -14.72 16.94 10.10
C SER A 100 -14.32 17.93 9.00
N ALA A 101 -14.86 19.15 9.06
CA ALA A 101 -14.61 20.15 8.01
C ALA A 101 -13.13 20.57 7.94
N LYS A 102 -12.43 20.65 9.08
CA LYS A 102 -10.99 20.97 9.11
C LYS A 102 -10.14 19.82 8.57
N THR A 103 -10.46 18.58 8.92
CA THR A 103 -9.75 17.41 8.40
C THR A 103 -9.97 17.24 6.89
N ASP A 104 -11.17 17.51 6.40
CA ASP A 104 -11.50 17.44 4.97
C ASP A 104 -10.76 18.52 4.16
N LEU A 105 -10.64 19.73 4.71
CA LEU A 105 -9.83 20.82 4.14
C LEU A 105 -8.34 20.46 4.05
N LEU A 106 -7.78 19.87 5.12
CA LEU A 106 -6.36 19.51 5.19
C LEU A 106 -6.03 18.34 4.24
N ALA A 107 -6.94 17.36 4.12
CA ALA A 107 -6.85 16.28 3.14
C ALA A 107 -6.86 16.81 1.69
N ALA A 108 -7.78 17.73 1.39
CA ALA A 108 -7.86 18.37 0.08
C ALA A 108 -6.58 19.17 -0.25
N GLU A 109 -6.05 19.92 0.72
CA GLU A 109 -4.81 20.69 0.54
C GLU A 109 -3.61 19.77 0.22
N THR A 110 -3.47 18.68 0.97
CA THR A 110 -2.41 17.69 0.75
C THR A 110 -2.55 17.02 -0.63
N ALA A 111 -3.77 16.71 -1.06
CA ALA A 111 -4.04 16.16 -2.38
C ALA A 111 -3.63 17.13 -3.51
N TRP A 112 -3.92 18.42 -3.35
CA TRP A 112 -3.51 19.45 -4.30
C TRP A 112 -2.00 19.62 -4.39
N ARG A 113 -1.30 19.59 -3.26
CA ARG A 113 0.18 19.63 -3.24
C ARG A 113 0.77 18.46 -4.03
N LEU A 114 0.24 17.26 -3.83
CA LEU A 114 0.66 16.09 -4.63
C LEU A 114 0.32 16.26 -6.10
N TRP A 115 -0.85 16.83 -6.42
CA TRP A 115 -1.27 17.10 -7.80
C TRP A 115 -0.30 18.01 -8.54
N THR A 116 0.20 19.04 -7.86
CA THR A 116 1.23 19.94 -8.41
C THR A 116 2.53 19.19 -8.69
N VAL A 117 3.06 18.44 -7.70
CA VAL A 117 4.31 17.68 -7.85
C VAL A 117 4.20 16.65 -8.98
N MET A 118 3.10 15.90 -9.07
CA MET A 118 2.90 14.92 -10.13
C MET A 118 2.70 15.58 -11.50
N GLY A 119 2.09 16.77 -11.53
CA GLY A 119 2.03 17.61 -12.72
C GLY A 119 3.40 18.07 -13.21
N GLU A 120 4.35 18.36 -12.31
CA GLU A 120 5.73 18.66 -12.69
C GLU A 120 6.47 17.42 -13.22
N ILE A 121 6.32 16.27 -12.56
CA ILE A 121 7.00 15.01 -12.95
C ILE A 121 6.51 14.50 -14.31
N PHE A 122 5.19 14.46 -14.52
CA PHE A 122 4.58 13.84 -15.69
C PHE A 122 4.04 14.85 -16.73
N SER A 123 4.13 16.15 -16.44
CA SER A 123 3.64 17.22 -17.31
C SER A 123 2.16 16.98 -17.70
N ASN A 124 1.79 17.34 -18.93
CA ASN A 124 0.44 17.17 -19.48
C ASN A 124 -0.10 15.73 -19.41
N ARG A 125 0.78 14.71 -19.26
CA ARG A 125 0.32 13.32 -19.15
C ARG A 125 -0.44 13.09 -17.85
N TRP A 126 -0.08 13.78 -16.77
CA TRP A 126 -0.77 13.69 -15.48
C TRP A 126 -2.24 14.06 -15.62
N THR A 127 -2.51 15.24 -16.17
CA THR A 127 -3.87 15.77 -16.32
C THR A 127 -4.66 15.00 -17.37
N GLN A 128 -4.01 14.46 -18.40
CA GLN A 128 -4.66 13.56 -19.37
C GLN A 128 -5.14 12.25 -18.73
N LYS A 129 -4.36 11.69 -17.80
CA LYS A 129 -4.67 10.41 -17.14
C LYS A 129 -5.63 10.58 -15.97
N ASN A 130 -5.40 11.57 -15.11
CA ASN A 130 -6.04 11.71 -13.80
C ASN A 130 -6.96 12.95 -13.68
N GLY A 131 -6.99 13.82 -14.69
CA GLY A 131 -7.76 15.05 -14.68
C GLY A 131 -7.00 16.25 -14.12
N ALA A 132 -7.53 17.45 -14.37
CA ALA A 132 -6.92 18.71 -13.94
C ALA A 132 -7.02 18.96 -12.42
N ALA A 133 -7.90 18.24 -11.73
CA ALA A 133 -8.11 18.34 -10.29
C ALA A 133 -8.27 16.92 -9.69
N PRO A 134 -7.88 16.72 -8.42
CA PRO A 134 -8.10 15.47 -7.71
C PRO A 134 -9.60 15.19 -7.54
N SER A 135 -10.01 13.96 -7.79
CA SER A 135 -11.36 13.50 -7.45
C SER A 135 -11.47 13.19 -5.95
N ASP A 136 -12.70 13.08 -5.43
CA ASP A 136 -12.95 12.77 -4.01
C ASP A 136 -12.23 11.49 -3.54
N MET A 137 -12.14 10.49 -4.41
CA MET A 137 -11.43 9.23 -4.12
C MET A 137 -9.92 9.44 -3.96
N TRP A 138 -9.33 10.30 -4.79
CA TRP A 138 -7.93 10.69 -4.66
C TRP A 138 -7.69 11.52 -3.41
N ILE A 139 -8.58 12.46 -3.11
CA ILE A 139 -8.51 13.29 -1.89
C ILE A 139 -8.55 12.42 -0.65
N ALA A 140 -9.49 11.48 -0.56
CA ALA A 140 -9.60 10.57 0.56
C ALA A 140 -8.35 9.69 0.73
N GLN A 141 -7.85 9.13 -0.38
CA GLN A 141 -6.67 8.27 -0.34
C GLN A 141 -5.43 9.05 0.12
N ILE A 142 -5.15 10.20 -0.49
CA ILE A 142 -3.97 11.02 -0.17
C ILE A 142 -4.09 11.60 1.24
N GLY A 143 -5.28 12.05 1.64
CA GLY A 143 -5.53 12.60 2.97
C GLY A 143 -5.33 11.60 4.12
N SER A 144 -5.40 10.30 3.83
CA SER A 144 -5.10 9.23 4.78
C SER A 144 -3.60 8.92 4.93
N MET A 145 -2.75 9.50 4.07
CA MET A 145 -1.32 9.21 4.02
C MET A 145 -0.49 10.19 4.86
N SER A 146 0.68 9.75 5.30
CA SER A 146 1.69 10.62 5.91
C SER A 146 2.59 11.29 4.86
N ASP A 147 3.21 12.41 5.21
CA ASP A 147 4.15 13.14 4.33
C ASP A 147 5.31 12.25 3.83
N ALA A 148 5.77 11.34 4.68
CA ALA A 148 6.81 10.36 4.32
C ALA A 148 6.33 9.39 3.24
N GLN A 149 5.08 8.92 3.32
CA GLN A 149 4.47 8.05 2.31
C GLN A 149 4.29 8.80 0.99
N ILE A 150 3.81 10.04 1.04
CA ILE A 150 3.66 10.89 -0.16
C ILE A 150 5.01 11.08 -0.85
N THR A 151 6.05 11.42 -0.09
CA THR A 151 7.42 11.59 -0.59
C THR A 151 7.95 10.31 -1.24
N LEU A 152 7.71 9.16 -0.61
CA LEU A 152 8.18 7.88 -1.12
C LEU A 152 7.48 7.48 -2.43
N VAL A 153 6.17 7.70 -2.54
CA VAL A 153 5.44 7.45 -3.79
C VAL A 153 5.92 8.37 -4.92
N CYS A 154 6.21 9.64 -4.63
CA CYS A 154 6.83 10.55 -5.60
C CYS A 154 8.18 10.00 -6.09
N ARG A 155 9.03 9.51 -5.17
CA ARG A 155 10.31 8.89 -5.53
C ARG A 155 10.12 7.66 -6.42
N GLN A 156 9.22 6.76 -6.06
CA GLN A 156 8.93 5.57 -6.86
C GLN A 156 8.38 5.91 -8.25
N CYS A 157 7.60 6.98 -8.37
CA CYS A 157 7.16 7.50 -9.67
C CYS A 157 8.35 7.94 -10.52
N MET A 158 9.32 8.66 -9.95
CA MET A 158 10.55 9.05 -10.65
C MET A 158 11.43 7.85 -11.03
N GLU A 159 11.56 6.85 -10.15
CA GLU A 159 12.29 5.62 -10.43
C GLU A 159 11.63 4.82 -11.57
N ARG A 160 10.29 4.76 -11.61
CA ARG A 160 9.55 4.17 -12.74
C ARG A 160 9.82 4.91 -14.04
N CYS A 161 9.84 6.24 -14.02
CA CYS A 161 10.24 7.03 -15.18
C CYS A 161 11.66 6.71 -15.64
N ALA A 162 12.62 6.61 -14.71
CA ALA A 162 14.01 6.25 -15.02
C ALA A 162 14.12 4.83 -15.61
N ALA A 163 13.25 3.91 -15.19
CA ALA A 163 13.13 2.57 -15.75
C ALA A 163 12.38 2.52 -17.11
N GLY A 164 12.05 3.65 -17.71
CA GLY A 164 11.37 3.76 -19.01
C GLY A 164 9.84 3.85 -18.93
N ASN A 165 9.24 3.67 -17.75
CA ASN A 165 7.79 3.77 -17.54
C ASN A 165 7.40 5.24 -17.29
N THR A 166 7.30 6.02 -18.37
CA THR A 166 7.09 7.48 -18.32
C THR A 166 5.62 7.92 -18.29
N TRP A 167 4.69 6.98 -18.07
CA TRP A 167 3.27 7.30 -17.90
C TRP A 167 2.90 7.40 -16.42
N PRO A 168 2.09 8.42 -16.04
CA PRO A 168 1.63 8.58 -14.67
C PRO A 168 0.77 7.42 -14.19
N PRO A 169 0.85 7.05 -12.91
CA PRO A 169 -0.02 6.05 -12.32
C PRO A 169 -1.47 6.54 -12.30
N ASP A 170 -2.43 5.66 -12.60
CA ASP A 170 -3.81 5.88 -12.13
C ASP A 170 -3.95 5.58 -10.63
N LEU A 171 -5.15 5.79 -10.10
CA LEU A 171 -5.44 5.58 -8.69
C LEU A 171 -5.13 4.15 -8.22
N ALA A 172 -5.41 3.12 -9.05
CA ALA A 172 -5.16 1.74 -8.66
C ALA A 172 -3.65 1.45 -8.62
N GLU A 173 -2.92 1.91 -9.64
CA GLU A 173 -1.46 1.84 -9.65
C GLU A 173 -0.83 2.65 -8.50
N PHE A 174 -1.39 3.81 -8.19
CA PHE A 174 -0.95 4.65 -7.09
C PHE A 174 -1.14 3.95 -5.74
N VAL A 175 -2.30 3.36 -5.49
CA VAL A 175 -2.55 2.56 -4.27
C VAL A 175 -1.60 1.36 -4.19
N ALA A 176 -1.29 0.73 -5.32
CA ALA A 176 -0.30 -0.34 -5.36
C ALA A 176 1.12 0.16 -5.01
N LEU A 177 1.52 1.33 -5.50
CA LEU A 177 2.80 1.97 -5.14
C LEU A 177 2.85 2.32 -3.65
N VAL A 178 1.77 2.87 -3.10
CA VAL A 178 1.62 3.13 -1.65
C VAL A 178 1.80 1.83 -0.86
N SER A 179 1.15 0.75 -1.29
CA SER A 179 1.24 -0.55 -0.61
C SER A 179 2.66 -1.14 -0.68
N ALA A 180 3.29 -1.08 -1.86
CA ALA A 180 4.66 -1.56 -2.08
C ALA A 180 5.72 -0.73 -1.33
N SER A 181 5.41 0.53 -1.03
CA SER A 181 6.26 1.45 -0.25
C SER A 181 6.40 1.07 1.23
N GLY A 182 5.64 0.09 1.73
CA GLY A 182 5.58 -0.19 3.17
C GLY A 182 4.89 0.94 3.92
N ALA A 183 3.77 1.44 3.37
CA ALA A 183 2.95 2.53 3.90
C ALA A 183 2.29 2.21 5.25
N ASN A 184 3.13 2.03 6.25
CA ASN A 184 2.83 2.08 7.66
C ASN A 184 3.82 3.03 8.34
N PRO A 185 3.52 3.52 9.56
CA PRO A 185 4.42 4.42 10.28
C PRO A 185 5.84 3.88 10.51
N PHE A 186 6.07 2.58 10.30
CA PHE A 186 7.36 1.92 10.46
C PHE A 186 8.20 1.92 9.17
N ASN A 187 7.61 2.27 8.02
CA ASN A 187 8.22 2.16 6.69
C ASN A 187 8.73 0.73 6.41
N LEU A 188 7.95 -0.29 6.81
CA LEU A 188 8.32 -1.70 6.67
C LEU A 188 7.37 -2.42 5.70
N THR A 189 7.92 -3.23 4.80
CA THR A 189 7.15 -4.19 3.99
C THR A 189 7.13 -5.57 4.64
N SER A 190 6.24 -6.46 4.20
CA SER A 190 6.24 -7.84 4.68
C SER A 190 7.52 -8.59 4.28
N GLU A 191 8.10 -8.25 3.13
CA GLU A 191 9.41 -8.73 2.70
C GLU A 191 10.53 -8.26 3.62
N ALA A 192 10.53 -6.99 4.04
CA ALA A 192 11.51 -6.45 4.97
C ALA A 192 11.42 -7.14 6.34
N VAL A 193 10.21 -7.40 6.83
CA VAL A 193 9.98 -8.17 8.06
C VAL A 193 10.48 -9.61 7.92
N MET A 194 10.17 -10.28 6.80
CA MET A 194 10.64 -11.65 6.54
C MET A 194 12.18 -11.72 6.44
N ALA A 195 12.81 -10.73 5.83
CA ALA A 195 14.27 -10.62 5.75
C ALA A 195 14.88 -10.44 7.15
N GLU A 196 14.33 -9.56 7.99
CA GLU A 196 14.79 -9.37 9.36
C GLU A 196 14.54 -10.64 10.21
N TYR A 197 13.39 -11.30 10.05
CA TYR A 197 13.09 -12.57 10.71
C TYR A 197 14.11 -13.65 10.35
N LYS A 198 14.44 -13.80 9.06
CA LYS A 198 15.47 -14.74 8.60
C LYS A 198 16.84 -14.42 9.19
N ARG A 199 17.22 -13.14 9.19
CA ARG A 199 18.46 -12.67 9.78
C ARG A 199 18.53 -12.99 11.27
N TRP A 200 17.51 -12.62 12.03
CA TRP A 200 17.43 -12.92 13.46
C TRP A 200 17.46 -14.43 13.72
N ARG A 201 16.73 -15.25 12.95
CA ARG A 201 16.78 -16.72 13.08
C ARG A 201 18.19 -17.29 12.86
N ASN A 202 18.95 -16.69 11.95
CA ASN A 202 20.30 -17.13 11.61
C ASN A 202 21.38 -16.55 12.53
N GLU A 203 21.17 -15.41 13.18
CA GLU A 203 22.19 -14.71 13.96
C GLU A 203 21.88 -14.64 15.46
N SER A 204 20.66 -15.00 15.89
CA SER A 204 20.21 -14.90 17.28
C SER A 204 21.04 -15.71 18.26
N TYR A 205 21.67 -16.80 17.82
CA TYR A 205 22.57 -17.62 18.64
C TYR A 205 23.78 -16.85 19.18
N ARG A 206 24.14 -15.71 18.54
CA ARG A 206 25.26 -14.85 18.98
C ARG A 206 24.90 -13.98 20.19
N TYR A 207 23.63 -13.95 20.58
CA TYR A 207 23.11 -13.14 21.66
C TYR A 207 22.48 -14.05 22.72
N SER A 208 22.55 -13.64 24.00
CA SER A 208 22.00 -14.42 25.11
C SER A 208 20.46 -14.51 25.09
N GLY A 209 19.80 -13.73 24.23
CA GLY A 209 18.35 -13.69 24.09
C GLY A 209 17.92 -12.75 22.97
N SER A 210 16.66 -12.90 22.54
CA SER A 210 16.06 -12.03 21.52
C SER A 210 15.98 -10.57 21.97
N ASP A 211 15.91 -10.32 23.28
CA ASP A 211 15.93 -8.98 23.88
C ASP A 211 17.31 -8.30 23.79
N ARG A 212 18.37 -9.06 23.53
CA ARG A 212 19.75 -8.58 23.33
C ARG A 212 20.16 -8.50 21.87
N TYR A 213 19.30 -8.96 20.95
CA TYR A 213 19.53 -8.84 19.52
C TYR A 213 19.40 -7.35 19.09
N PRO A 214 20.28 -6.84 18.20
CA PRO A 214 20.24 -5.45 17.75
C PRO A 214 19.16 -5.22 16.69
N TRP A 215 17.90 -5.15 17.12
CA TRP A 215 16.77 -4.84 16.25
C TRP A 215 16.89 -3.44 15.66
N LYS A 216 16.59 -3.29 14.36
CA LYS A 216 16.54 -1.97 13.70
C LYS A 216 15.43 -1.08 14.22
N GLN A 217 14.31 -1.68 14.62
CA GLN A 217 13.14 -1.01 15.17
C GLN A 217 12.50 -1.92 16.23
N ASP A 218 11.99 -1.33 17.32
CA ASP A 218 11.37 -2.10 18.41
C ASP A 218 10.17 -2.93 17.93
N VAL A 219 9.42 -2.44 16.93
CA VAL A 219 8.29 -3.18 16.36
C VAL A 219 8.72 -4.51 15.73
N LEU A 220 9.94 -4.59 15.18
CA LEU A 220 10.46 -5.82 14.55
C LEU A 220 10.70 -6.91 15.59
N TYR A 221 11.15 -6.56 16.81
CA TYR A 221 11.25 -7.52 17.90
C TYR A 221 9.89 -8.18 18.19
N HIS A 222 8.85 -7.35 18.39
CA HIS A 222 7.52 -7.85 18.72
C HIS A 222 6.93 -8.71 17.60
N ILE A 223 7.07 -8.26 16.34
CA ILE A 223 6.58 -8.98 15.17
C ILE A 223 7.32 -10.31 15.00
N CYS A 224 8.67 -10.30 14.97
CA CYS A 224 9.46 -11.50 14.69
C CYS A 224 9.34 -12.55 15.81
N VAL A 225 9.23 -12.13 17.08
CA VAL A 225 8.99 -13.04 18.20
C VAL A 225 7.60 -13.67 18.11
N GLU A 226 6.56 -12.87 17.79
CA GLU A 226 5.19 -13.37 17.58
C GLU A 226 5.13 -14.33 16.38
N MET A 227 5.82 -14.01 15.27
CA MET A 227 5.96 -14.89 14.11
C MET A 227 6.62 -16.21 14.45
N ARG A 228 7.70 -16.24 15.24
CA ARG A 228 8.36 -17.50 15.64
C ARG A 228 7.42 -18.36 16.47
N ARG A 229 6.76 -17.77 17.47
CA ARG A 229 5.84 -18.49 18.35
C ARG A 229 4.70 -19.10 17.55
N THR A 230 3.98 -18.29 16.78
CA THR A 230 2.83 -18.74 15.99
C THR A 230 3.24 -19.67 14.84
N GLY A 231 4.39 -19.43 14.22
CA GLY A 231 4.93 -20.29 13.17
C GLY A 231 5.25 -21.69 13.66
N VAL A 232 5.84 -21.83 14.86
CA VAL A 232 6.10 -23.13 15.50
C VAL A 232 4.80 -23.78 15.98
N GLU A 233 3.93 -23.03 16.67
CA GLU A 233 2.67 -23.55 17.21
C GLU A 233 1.73 -24.09 16.13
N ARG A 234 1.70 -23.46 14.95
CA ARG A 234 0.78 -23.79 13.85
C ARG A 234 1.45 -24.45 12.64
N ASN A 235 2.75 -24.73 12.72
CA ASN A 235 3.55 -25.32 11.64
C ASN A 235 3.36 -24.62 10.28
N LEU A 236 3.51 -23.30 10.26
CA LEU A 236 3.22 -22.47 9.08
C LEU A 236 4.27 -22.64 7.98
N THR A 237 3.82 -22.66 6.73
CA THR A 237 4.67 -22.56 5.54
C THR A 237 5.25 -21.13 5.39
N GLU A 238 6.25 -20.96 4.53
CA GLU A 238 6.85 -19.64 4.26
C GLU A 238 5.83 -18.61 3.75
N GLY A 239 4.92 -19.03 2.86
CA GLY A 239 3.85 -18.16 2.35
C GLY A 239 2.84 -17.77 3.43
N GLU A 240 2.49 -18.67 4.34
CA GLU A 240 1.62 -18.38 5.48
C GLU A 240 2.32 -17.49 6.51
N LEU A 241 3.63 -17.67 6.70
CA LEU A 241 4.44 -16.84 7.58
C LEU A 241 4.55 -15.40 7.05
N LYS A 242 4.66 -15.24 5.72
CA LYS A 242 4.60 -13.92 5.08
C LYS A 242 3.23 -13.26 5.28
N LYS A 243 2.13 -13.99 5.09
CA LYS A 243 0.77 -13.50 5.39
C LYS A 243 0.61 -13.11 6.87
N LEU A 244 1.23 -13.86 7.78
CA LEU A 244 1.26 -13.50 9.20
C LEU A 244 2.02 -12.19 9.43
N ALA A 245 3.17 -11.98 8.76
CA ALA A 245 3.91 -10.72 8.85
C ALA A 245 3.06 -9.52 8.40
N GLU A 246 2.33 -9.63 7.29
CA GLU A 246 1.40 -8.60 6.80
C GLU A 246 0.30 -8.29 7.83
N LYS A 247 -0.30 -9.33 8.40
CA LYS A 247 -1.32 -9.20 9.44
C LYS A 247 -0.78 -8.50 10.70
N LEU A 248 0.44 -8.85 11.13
CA LEU A 248 1.07 -8.24 12.30
C LEU A 248 1.48 -6.79 12.04
N LEU A 249 2.00 -6.45 10.86
CA LEU A 249 2.25 -5.06 10.47
C LEU A 249 0.96 -4.23 10.51
N THR A 250 -0.15 -4.77 10.00
CA THR A 250 -1.45 -4.11 10.04
C THR A 250 -1.93 -3.89 11.49
N LYS A 251 -1.77 -4.90 12.35
CA LYS A 251 -2.08 -4.83 13.79
C LYS A 251 -1.29 -3.71 14.47
N TRP A 252 0.02 -3.64 14.26
CA TRP A 252 0.88 -2.62 14.86
C TRP A 252 0.65 -1.22 14.29
N THR A 253 0.29 -1.12 13.00
CA THR A 253 -0.14 0.14 12.39
C THR A 253 -1.39 0.69 13.08
N LYS A 254 -2.41 -0.17 13.29
CA LYS A 254 -3.61 0.20 14.05
C LYS A 254 -3.31 0.57 15.50
N HIS A 255 -2.38 -0.14 16.14
CA HIS A 255 -1.96 0.16 17.51
C HIS A 255 -1.44 1.60 17.66
N LEU A 256 -0.60 2.05 16.71
CA LEU A 256 -0.15 3.45 16.67
C LEU A 256 -1.27 4.43 16.33
N ALA A 257 -2.15 4.09 15.37
CA ALA A 257 -3.27 4.94 14.99
C ALA A 257 -4.23 5.19 16.17
N ASN A 258 -4.33 4.25 17.10
CA ASN A 258 -5.08 4.38 18.34
C ASN A 258 -4.34 5.17 19.44
N GLY A 259 -3.18 5.75 19.14
CA GLY A 259 -2.40 6.60 20.06
C GLY A 259 -1.49 5.84 21.03
N PHE A 260 -1.34 4.53 20.89
CA PHE A 260 -0.44 3.75 21.74
C PHE A 260 0.99 3.77 21.20
N SER A 261 1.98 3.77 22.09
CA SER A 261 3.39 3.61 21.70
C SER A 261 3.77 2.14 21.50
N ILE A 262 4.85 1.89 20.75
CA ILE A 262 5.49 0.57 20.74
C ILE A 262 6.07 0.33 22.15
N PRO A 263 5.78 -0.81 22.80
CA PRO A 263 6.39 -1.15 24.09
C PRO A 263 7.91 -1.31 23.93
N PRO A 264 8.72 -0.73 24.82
CA PRO A 264 10.17 -0.89 24.76
C PRO A 264 10.54 -2.36 24.99
N ILE A 265 11.65 -2.80 24.38
CA ILE A 265 12.19 -4.15 24.59
C ILE A 265 12.71 -4.24 26.02
N ARG A 266 11.91 -4.86 26.90
CA ARG A 266 12.26 -5.03 28.31
C ARG A 266 13.31 -6.14 28.43
N ARG A 267 14.51 -5.77 28.83
CA ARG A 267 15.58 -6.71 29.18
C ARG A 267 15.19 -7.42 30.47
N GLN A 268 15.21 -8.74 30.45
CA GLN A 268 14.95 -9.51 31.66
C GLN A 268 16.05 -9.19 32.68
N LEU A 269 15.66 -8.67 33.84
CA LEU A 269 16.58 -8.51 34.97
C LEU A 269 17.05 -9.89 35.42
N GLU A 270 18.30 -10.00 35.89
CA GLU A 270 18.74 -11.24 36.51
C GLU A 270 17.74 -11.60 37.63
N ALA A 271 17.28 -12.85 37.65
CA ALA A 271 16.45 -13.33 38.75
C ALA A 271 17.19 -13.03 40.07
N PRO A 272 16.50 -12.56 41.11
CA PRO A 272 17.12 -12.35 42.41
C PRO A 272 17.92 -13.58 42.79
N ARG A 273 19.24 -13.41 42.94
CA ARG A 273 20.09 -14.50 43.43
C ARG A 273 19.71 -14.70 44.89
N HIS A 274 18.97 -15.77 45.17
CA HIS A 274 18.82 -16.22 46.55
C HIS A 274 20.22 -16.43 47.13
N PRO A 275 20.51 -15.93 48.34
CA PRO A 275 21.81 -16.12 48.95
C PRO A 275 22.14 -17.61 48.95
N ALA A 276 23.40 -17.95 48.64
CA ALA A 276 23.91 -19.32 48.61
C ALA A 276 24.03 -19.93 50.03
N GLY A 277 23.11 -19.57 50.92
CA GLY A 277 22.97 -20.18 52.23
C GLY A 277 22.42 -21.61 52.11
N PRO A 278 22.64 -22.43 53.14
CA PRO A 278 22.13 -23.78 53.16
C PRO A 278 20.61 -23.77 52.99
N THR A 279 20.14 -24.58 52.04
CA THR A 279 18.70 -24.75 51.82
C THR A 279 18.05 -25.28 53.11
N PRO A 280 16.74 -25.04 53.33
CA PRO A 280 16.04 -25.60 54.49
C PRO A 280 16.21 -27.13 54.62
N ALA A 281 16.29 -27.85 53.49
CA ALA A 281 16.57 -29.28 53.48
C ALA A 281 17.98 -29.63 53.97
N GLN A 282 18.98 -28.82 53.64
CA GLN A 282 20.35 -29.00 54.11
C GLN A 282 20.47 -28.72 55.63
N LEU A 283 19.81 -27.68 56.13
CA LEU A 283 19.74 -27.38 57.56
C LEU A 283 19.09 -28.52 58.35
N LEU A 284 17.96 -29.05 57.85
CA LEU A 284 17.29 -30.20 58.46
C LEU A 284 18.17 -31.46 58.44
N MET A 285 18.93 -31.68 57.37
CA MET A 285 19.85 -32.82 57.26
C MET A 285 21.06 -32.69 58.19
N GLU A 286 21.59 -31.48 58.38
CA GLU A 286 22.64 -31.21 59.38
C GLU A 286 22.13 -31.41 60.80
N GLU A 287 20.92 -30.94 61.11
CA GLU A 287 20.31 -31.14 62.42
C GLU A 287 20.02 -32.63 62.69
N TYR A 288 19.53 -33.35 61.68
CA TYR A 288 19.38 -34.80 61.76
C TYR A 288 20.72 -35.50 62.05
N LYS A 289 21.78 -35.16 61.30
CA LYS A 289 23.13 -35.70 61.52
C LYS A 289 23.64 -35.39 62.92
N ARG A 290 23.42 -34.16 63.43
CA ARG A 290 23.81 -33.73 64.78
C ARG A 290 23.08 -34.52 65.86
N ARG A 291 21.76 -34.69 65.72
CA ARG A 291 20.94 -35.46 66.66
C ARG A 291 21.27 -36.96 66.63
N LYS A 292 21.59 -37.51 65.46
CA LYS A 292 22.06 -38.91 65.32
C LYS A 292 23.42 -39.11 65.99
N ALA A 293 24.38 -38.20 65.78
CA ALA A 293 25.69 -38.26 66.43
C ALA A 293 25.61 -38.12 67.96
N ALA A 294 24.62 -37.38 68.47
CA ALA A 294 24.34 -37.26 69.90
C ALA A 294 23.54 -38.42 70.50
N GLY A 295 23.19 -39.46 69.71
CA GLY A 295 22.43 -40.63 70.17
C GLY A 295 20.94 -40.36 70.45
N LEU A 296 20.42 -39.20 70.04
CA LEU A 296 19.02 -38.79 70.27
C LEU A 296 18.05 -39.36 69.22
N ILE A 297 18.58 -39.93 68.13
CA ILE A 297 17.83 -40.56 67.05
C ILE A 297 18.56 -41.86 66.68
N LYS A 298 17.84 -42.98 66.59
CA LYS A 298 18.37 -44.28 66.16
C LYS A 298 18.65 -44.31 64.66
#